data_AF-A0A0Q5TU57-F1
#
_entry.id   AF-A0A0Q5TU57-F1
#
_cell.length_a   1.000
_cell.length_b   1.000
_cell.length_c   1.000
_cell.angle_alpha   90.00
_cell.angle_beta   90.00
_cell.angle_gamma   90.00
#
_symmetry.space_group_name_H-M   'P 1'
#
loop_
_entity.id
_entity.type
_entity.pdbx_description
1 polymer ?
#
loop_
_entity_poly.entity_id
_entity_poly.type
_entity_poly.pdbx_seq_one_letter_code
_entity_poly.pdbx_strand_id
1 'polypeptide(L)'
;MRISTLILTVLLSILLSGCGKMLYRSAERAFQEGLKEQPYDAIIVPGYPFNGQKWDMILQLRIHWAHYLYAKGYTKNIIFSGSAVATEYIESRVMANYAEALGVPRENLFTEEKAQHTTENIYYSYRLAKDLGFEKVALSTDPIQTSYMRRFIKRYELPIGLLPTVIDTIKVLNLYEPKINLENTTRANFQKLSDRENFFQRFKGTMGKYIVWHEEDLKKKKHIRKFKDRTIPSSSVSKEP
;
A
#
# COMPACT_ATOMS: atom_id res chain seq x y z
N MET A 1 -17.04 -36.08 -27.32
CA MET A 1 -15.86 -35.43 -26.68
C MET A 1 -15.75 -33.93 -26.89
N ARG A 2 -16.27 -33.31 -27.97
CA ARG A 2 -16.15 -31.85 -28.23
C ARG A 2 -17.16 -30.97 -27.48
N ILE A 3 -18.37 -31.47 -27.20
CA ILE A 3 -19.43 -30.71 -26.51
C ILE A 3 -19.09 -30.53 -25.01
N SER A 4 -18.51 -31.56 -24.38
CA SER A 4 -18.07 -31.51 -22.98
C SER A 4 -16.90 -30.55 -22.76
N THR A 5 -16.00 -30.39 -23.73
CA THR A 5 -14.90 -29.40 -23.67
C THR A 5 -15.40 -27.96 -23.85
N LEU A 6 -16.44 -27.76 -24.68
CA LEU A 6 -17.07 -26.44 -24.88
C LEU A 6 -17.85 -25.98 -23.64
N ILE A 7 -18.59 -26.89 -23.00
CA ILE A 7 -19.31 -26.60 -21.74
C ILE A 7 -18.32 -26.30 -20.61
N LEU A 8 -17.21 -27.04 -20.51
CA LEU A 8 -16.18 -26.81 -19.50
C LEU A 8 -15.45 -25.47 -19.71
N THR A 9 -15.20 -25.05 -20.95
CA THR A 9 -14.57 -23.76 -21.26
C THR A 9 -15.52 -22.57 -21.01
N VAL A 10 -16.82 -22.73 -21.30
CA VAL A 10 -17.85 -21.72 -20.97
C VAL A 10 -18.05 -21.60 -19.45
N LEU A 11 -18.11 -22.72 -18.72
CA LEU A 11 -18.18 -22.70 -17.25
C LEU A 11 -16.94 -22.08 -16.61
N LEU A 12 -15.73 -22.40 -17.13
CA LEU A 12 -14.47 -21.84 -16.63
C LEU A 12 -14.38 -20.33 -16.89
N SER A 13 -14.84 -19.85 -18.04
CA SER A 13 -14.89 -18.41 -18.36
C SER A 13 -15.94 -17.65 -17.54
N ILE A 14 -17.08 -18.26 -17.22
CA ILE A 14 -18.08 -17.69 -16.29
C ILE A 14 -17.54 -17.62 -14.85
N LEU A 15 -16.84 -18.67 -14.40
CA LEU A 15 -16.20 -18.71 -13.06
C LEU A 15 -15.08 -17.67 -12.93
N LEU A 16 -14.23 -17.51 -13.96
CA LEU A 16 -13.18 -16.50 -14.00
C LEU A 16 -13.75 -15.07 -14.03
N SER A 17 -14.87 -14.86 -14.73
CA SER A 17 -15.56 -13.57 -14.79
C SER A 17 -16.27 -13.19 -13.49
N GLY A 18 -16.76 -14.17 -12.72
CA GLY A 18 -17.47 -13.95 -11.46
C GLY A 18 -16.58 -13.49 -10.31
N CYS A 19 -15.37 -14.06 -10.21
CA CYS A 19 -14.42 -13.76 -9.13
C CYS A 19 -13.93 -12.30 -9.18
N GLY A 20 -13.60 -11.80 -10.38
CA GLY A 20 -13.20 -10.40 -10.57
C GLY A 20 -14.32 -9.41 -10.24
N LYS A 21 -15.55 -9.68 -10.69
CA LYS A 21 -16.72 -8.83 -10.37
C LYS A 21 -17.03 -8.80 -8.88
N MET A 22 -16.88 -9.93 -8.17
CA MET A 22 -17.07 -9.99 -6.73
C MET A 22 -16.00 -9.19 -5.98
N LEU A 23 -14.74 -9.29 -6.41
CA LEU A 23 -13.65 -8.53 -5.82
C LEU A 23 -13.85 -7.01 -5.98
N TYR A 24 -14.22 -6.56 -7.19
CA TYR A 24 -14.46 -5.13 -7.44
C TYR A 24 -15.67 -4.59 -6.67
N ARG A 25 -16.78 -5.33 -6.60
CA ARG A 25 -17.93 -4.97 -5.75
C ARG A 25 -17.57 -4.94 -4.26
N SER A 26 -16.70 -5.84 -3.81
CA SER A 26 -16.20 -5.85 -2.43
C SER A 26 -15.33 -4.63 -2.13
N ALA A 27 -14.48 -4.23 -3.07
CA ALA A 27 -13.68 -3.00 -2.97
C ALA A 27 -14.59 -1.76 -2.95
N GLU A 28 -15.57 -1.67 -3.85
CA GLU A 28 -16.52 -0.55 -3.88
C GLU A 28 -17.32 -0.43 -2.57
N ARG A 29 -17.87 -1.53 -2.04
CA ARG A 29 -18.55 -1.52 -0.73
C ARG A 29 -17.62 -1.07 0.39
N ALA A 30 -16.37 -1.52 0.37
CA ALA A 30 -15.39 -1.12 1.35
C ALA A 30 -15.02 0.35 1.26
N PHE A 31 -14.94 0.89 0.04
CA PHE A 31 -14.74 2.31 -0.20
C PHE A 31 -15.92 3.12 0.34
N GLN A 32 -17.16 2.73 0.02
CA GLN A 32 -18.36 3.41 0.55
C GLN A 32 -18.44 3.37 2.08
N GLU A 33 -18.05 2.25 2.70
CA GLU A 33 -17.98 2.16 4.16
C GLU A 33 -16.88 3.07 4.73
N GLY A 34 -15.69 3.06 4.12
CA GLY A 34 -14.57 3.91 4.55
C GLY A 34 -14.86 5.40 4.42
N LEU A 35 -15.63 5.81 3.41
CA LEU A 35 -16.02 7.21 3.24
C LEU A 35 -16.86 7.76 4.39
N LYS A 36 -17.55 6.92 5.17
CA LYS A 36 -18.32 7.38 6.34
C LYS A 36 -17.42 7.97 7.44
N GLU A 37 -16.14 7.60 7.45
CA GLU A 37 -15.17 8.04 8.45
C GLU A 37 -14.33 9.24 7.98
N GLN A 38 -14.59 9.77 6.78
CA GLN A 38 -13.85 10.90 6.21
C GLN A 38 -14.02 12.22 7.02
N PRO A 39 -13.09 13.18 6.88
CA PRO A 39 -11.78 13.03 6.24
C PRO A 39 -10.84 12.20 7.10
N TYR A 40 -9.93 11.48 6.44
CA TYR A 40 -8.77 10.85 7.06
C TYR A 40 -7.64 11.88 7.23
N ASP A 41 -6.82 11.73 8.26
CA ASP A 41 -5.62 12.54 8.42
C ASP A 41 -4.57 12.17 7.38
N ALA A 42 -4.43 10.87 7.08
CA ALA A 42 -3.61 10.41 5.96
C ALA A 42 -4.14 9.10 5.33
N ILE A 43 -3.85 8.92 4.04
CA ILE A 43 -3.93 7.60 3.41
C ILE A 43 -2.54 6.98 3.28
N ILE A 44 -2.48 5.66 3.38
CA ILE A 44 -1.28 4.85 3.16
C ILE A 44 -1.39 4.22 1.78
N VAL A 45 -0.41 4.50 0.92
CA VAL A 45 -0.36 4.02 -0.46
C VAL A 45 0.91 3.17 -0.65
N PRO A 46 0.77 1.84 -0.77
CA PRO A 46 1.92 0.95 -0.94
C PRO A 46 2.67 1.15 -2.26
N GLY A 47 3.98 0.95 -2.20
CA GLY A 47 4.90 1.08 -3.33
C GLY A 47 4.72 0.02 -4.40
N TYR A 48 5.22 0.34 -5.59
CA TYR A 48 5.37 -0.59 -6.69
C TYR A 48 6.66 -0.27 -7.46
N PRO A 49 7.40 -1.28 -7.96
CA PRO A 49 8.63 -1.07 -8.70
C PRO A 49 8.50 -0.06 -9.84
N PHE A 50 9.47 0.85 -9.92
CA PHE A 50 9.63 1.79 -11.02
C PHE A 50 10.99 1.58 -11.70
N ASN A 51 11.02 1.62 -13.03
CA ASN A 51 12.22 1.32 -13.82
C ASN A 51 12.90 2.55 -14.45
N GLY A 52 12.44 3.76 -14.12
CA GLY A 52 12.98 5.00 -14.70
C GLY A 52 12.41 5.39 -16.07
N GLN A 53 11.49 4.60 -16.64
CA GLN A 53 10.94 4.87 -17.98
C GLN A 53 9.51 5.40 -17.91
N LYS A 54 8.55 4.50 -17.75
CA LYS A 54 7.12 4.79 -17.75
C LYS A 54 6.45 4.09 -16.59
N TRP A 55 5.28 4.55 -16.20
CA TRP A 55 4.52 3.87 -15.17
C TRP A 55 4.14 2.43 -15.56
N ASP A 56 4.22 1.55 -14.56
CA ASP A 56 3.41 0.35 -14.54
C ASP A 56 1.94 0.72 -14.26
N MET A 57 1.02 -0.09 -14.76
CA MET A 57 -0.42 0.10 -14.55
C MET A 57 -0.79 0.22 -13.05
N ILE A 58 -0.15 -0.57 -12.18
CA ILE A 58 -0.40 -0.51 -10.73
C ILE A 58 0.11 0.79 -10.12
N LEU A 59 1.27 1.27 -10.58
CA LEU A 59 1.85 2.53 -10.12
C LEU A 59 0.96 3.71 -10.53
N GLN A 60 0.56 3.77 -11.81
CA GLN A 60 -0.39 4.75 -12.34
C GLN A 60 -1.70 4.75 -11.56
N LEU A 61 -2.28 3.55 -11.34
CA LEU A 61 -3.52 3.38 -10.59
C LEU A 61 -3.43 4.00 -9.20
N ARG A 62 -2.38 3.67 -8.44
CA ARG A 62 -2.22 4.10 -7.05
C ARG A 62 -1.97 5.59 -6.93
N ILE A 63 -1.12 6.16 -7.78
CA ILE A 63 -0.80 7.59 -7.77
C ILE A 63 -2.05 8.41 -8.11
N HIS A 64 -2.75 8.09 -9.21
CA HIS A 64 -3.97 8.82 -9.57
C HIS A 64 -5.10 8.63 -8.57
N TRP A 65 -5.23 7.44 -7.99
CA TRP A 65 -6.22 7.21 -6.95
C TRP A 65 -5.91 8.04 -5.70
N ALA A 66 -4.65 8.12 -5.28
CA ALA A 66 -4.23 8.94 -4.15
C ALA A 66 -4.52 10.43 -4.40
N HIS A 67 -4.17 10.94 -5.59
CA HIS A 67 -4.50 12.30 -6.02
C HIS A 67 -6.03 12.54 -6.03
N TYR A 68 -6.82 11.60 -6.55
CA TYR A 68 -8.28 11.69 -6.55
C TYR A 68 -8.85 11.80 -5.13
N LEU A 69 -8.40 10.95 -4.20
CA LEU A 69 -8.87 10.97 -2.81
C LEU A 69 -8.53 12.30 -2.12
N TYR A 70 -7.32 12.83 -2.37
CA TYR A 70 -6.90 14.12 -1.86
C TYR A 70 -7.75 15.27 -2.45
N ALA A 71 -7.89 15.32 -3.77
CA ALA A 71 -8.65 16.37 -4.46
C ALA A 71 -10.14 16.39 -4.09
N LYS A 72 -10.70 15.25 -3.65
CA LYS A 72 -12.07 15.16 -3.12
C LYS A 72 -12.19 15.52 -1.65
N GLY A 73 -11.09 15.79 -0.95
CA GLY A 73 -11.08 16.07 0.48
C GLY A 73 -11.33 14.85 1.36
N TYR A 74 -11.20 13.63 0.83
CA TYR A 74 -11.39 12.39 1.60
C TYR A 74 -10.21 12.11 2.53
N THR A 75 -9.05 12.71 2.25
CA THR A 75 -7.85 12.66 3.07
C THR A 75 -7.14 14.01 3.06
N LYS A 76 -6.48 14.36 4.17
CA LYS A 76 -5.66 15.57 4.29
C LYS A 76 -4.23 15.36 3.80
N ASN A 77 -3.69 14.15 3.94
CA ASN A 77 -2.30 13.83 3.59
C ASN A 77 -2.19 12.47 2.88
N ILE A 78 -1.04 12.23 2.25
CA ILE A 78 -0.72 10.99 1.57
C ILE A 78 0.65 10.50 2.07
N ILE A 79 0.68 9.27 2.58
CA ILE A 79 1.91 8.54 2.90
C ILE A 79 2.14 7.51 1.80
N PHE A 80 3.16 7.74 0.96
CA PHE A 80 3.67 6.73 0.04
C PHE A 80 4.70 5.86 0.73
N SER A 81 4.64 4.56 0.51
CA SER A 81 5.51 3.59 1.17
C SER A 81 6.32 2.80 0.14
N GLY A 82 7.54 2.41 0.50
CA GLY A 82 8.38 1.55 -0.32
C GLY A 82 9.82 2.07 -0.41
N SER A 83 10.75 1.15 -0.17
CA SER A 83 12.18 1.30 -0.36
C SER A 83 12.58 1.15 -1.85
N ALA A 84 13.86 1.32 -2.17
CA ALA A 84 14.45 0.74 -3.37
C ALA A 84 14.50 -0.80 -3.22
N VAL A 85 13.60 -1.52 -3.90
CA VAL A 85 13.42 -2.98 -3.74
C VAL A 85 13.85 -3.76 -4.98
N ALA A 86 13.23 -3.46 -6.12
CA ALA A 86 13.47 -4.15 -7.39
C ALA A 86 14.45 -3.41 -8.30
N THR A 87 14.55 -2.10 -8.12
CA THR A 87 15.41 -1.16 -8.83
C THR A 87 16.01 -0.16 -7.83
N GLU A 88 16.96 0.66 -8.28
CA GLU A 88 17.59 1.69 -7.44
C GLU A 88 16.63 2.80 -6.98
N TYR A 89 15.47 2.91 -7.63
CA TYR A 89 14.46 3.91 -7.33
C TYR A 89 13.72 3.58 -6.03
N ILE A 90 13.76 4.52 -5.09
CA ILE A 90 12.99 4.51 -3.86
C ILE A 90 11.53 4.77 -4.22
N GLU A 91 10.73 3.70 -4.18
CA GLU A 91 9.34 3.69 -4.69
C GLU A 91 8.49 4.81 -4.08
N SER A 92 8.59 5.04 -2.77
CA SER A 92 7.83 6.09 -2.08
C SER A 92 8.16 7.50 -2.57
N ARG A 93 9.45 7.82 -2.81
CA ARG A 93 9.86 9.13 -3.34
C ARG A 93 9.39 9.35 -4.76
N VAL A 94 9.50 8.32 -5.61
CA VAL A 94 9.00 8.38 -6.99
C VAL A 94 7.51 8.71 -6.98
N MET A 95 6.71 8.00 -6.18
CA MET A 95 5.27 8.23 -6.09
C MET A 95 4.93 9.63 -5.54
N ALA A 96 5.68 10.11 -4.55
CA ALA A 96 5.51 11.46 -4.01
C ALA A 96 5.78 12.54 -5.07
N ASN A 97 6.89 12.46 -5.80
CA ASN A 97 7.22 13.42 -6.86
C ASN A 97 6.17 13.44 -7.97
N TYR A 98 5.62 12.27 -8.33
CA TYR A 98 4.52 12.19 -9.29
C TYR A 98 3.21 12.79 -8.75
N ALA A 99 2.87 12.55 -7.48
CA ALA A 99 1.69 13.16 -6.87
C ALA A 99 1.81 14.69 -6.75
N GLU A 100 3.02 15.18 -6.46
CA GLU A 100 3.35 16.60 -6.47
C GLU A 100 3.14 17.21 -7.86
N ALA A 101 3.64 16.55 -8.91
CA ALA A 101 3.45 16.99 -10.29
C ALA A 101 2.00 16.88 -10.79
N LEU A 102 1.14 16.12 -10.10
CA LEU A 102 -0.32 16.10 -10.32
C LEU A 102 -1.05 17.22 -9.54
N GLY A 103 -0.36 17.96 -8.69
CA GLY A 103 -0.90 19.13 -7.97
C GLY A 103 -1.17 18.92 -6.49
N VAL A 104 -0.72 17.81 -5.88
CA VAL A 104 -0.77 17.67 -4.41
C VAL A 104 0.36 18.50 -3.78
N PRO A 105 0.09 19.42 -2.84
CA PRO A 105 1.14 20.21 -2.17
C PRO A 105 2.17 19.32 -1.46
N ARG A 106 3.45 19.70 -1.52
CA ARG A 106 4.57 18.90 -0.99
C ARG A 106 4.44 18.64 0.51
N GLU A 107 3.92 19.61 1.26
CA GLU A 107 3.67 19.53 2.70
C GLU A 107 2.62 18.47 3.08
N ASN A 108 1.80 18.01 2.14
CA ASN A 108 0.83 16.93 2.35
C ASN A 108 1.35 15.56 1.88
N LEU A 109 2.60 15.47 1.43
CA LEU A 109 3.21 14.26 0.86
C LEU A 109 4.35 13.72 1.75
N PHE A 110 4.16 12.51 2.27
CA PHE A 110 5.09 11.86 3.17
C PHE A 110 5.62 10.56 2.55
N THR A 111 6.87 10.21 2.87
CA THR A 111 7.55 9.03 2.31
C THR A 111 8.04 8.09 3.41
N GLU A 112 7.61 6.83 3.34
CA GLU A 112 8.07 5.74 4.20
C GLU A 112 9.00 4.82 3.40
N GLU A 113 10.29 4.78 3.74
CA GLU A 113 11.35 4.17 2.91
C GLU A 113 11.97 2.87 3.46
N LYS A 114 11.45 2.35 4.57
CA LYS A 114 11.95 1.13 5.23
C LYS A 114 11.33 -0.13 4.64
N ALA A 115 10.09 -0.07 4.17
CA ALA A 115 9.38 -1.24 3.67
C ALA A 115 10.05 -1.90 2.45
N GLN A 116 10.31 -3.19 2.55
CA GLN A 116 10.81 -4.05 1.46
C GLN A 116 9.81 -5.15 1.08
N HIS A 117 8.80 -5.39 1.93
CA HIS A 117 7.72 -6.36 1.70
C HIS A 117 6.32 -5.74 1.82
N THR A 118 5.32 -6.45 1.30
CA THR A 118 3.94 -5.95 1.18
C THR A 118 3.30 -5.54 2.52
N THR A 119 3.46 -6.33 3.58
CA THR A 119 2.86 -6.02 4.89
C THR A 119 3.63 -4.95 5.67
N GLU A 120 4.93 -4.82 5.40
CA GLU A 120 5.76 -3.75 5.95
C GLU A 120 5.28 -2.38 5.48
N ASN A 121 4.85 -2.27 4.22
CA ASN A 121 4.32 -1.02 3.68
C ASN A 121 3.20 -0.44 4.57
N ILE A 122 2.32 -1.31 5.07
CA ILE A 122 1.22 -0.89 5.93
C ILE A 122 1.71 -0.56 7.32
N TYR A 123 2.50 -1.45 7.92
CA TYR A 123 2.86 -1.28 9.33
C TYR A 123 3.80 -0.10 9.55
N TYR A 124 4.84 0.04 8.72
CA TYR A 124 5.78 1.15 8.86
C TYR A 124 5.14 2.49 8.50
N SER A 125 4.21 2.53 7.55
CA SER A 125 3.45 3.76 7.27
C SER A 125 2.47 4.13 8.37
N TYR A 126 1.84 3.13 9.01
CA TYR A 126 1.03 3.35 10.20
C TYR A 126 1.86 3.90 11.36
N ARG A 127 3.10 3.40 11.54
CA ARG A 127 4.03 3.95 12.52
C ARG A 127 4.43 5.38 12.19
N LEU A 128 4.83 5.65 10.95
CA LEU A 128 5.13 7.01 10.50
C LEU A 128 3.94 7.95 10.73
N ALA A 129 2.71 7.50 10.44
CA ALA A 129 1.51 8.28 10.70
C ALA A 129 1.34 8.62 12.18
N LYS A 130 1.52 7.65 13.09
CA LYS A 130 1.49 7.88 14.54
C LYS A 130 2.55 8.88 14.98
N ASP A 131 3.77 8.74 14.46
CA ASP A 131 4.89 9.60 14.82
C ASP A 131 4.66 11.05 14.33
N LEU A 132 3.90 11.23 13.24
CA LEU A 132 3.43 12.53 12.74
C LEU A 132 2.17 13.06 13.46
N GLY A 133 1.62 12.33 14.43
CA GLY A 133 0.40 12.71 15.14
C GLY A 133 -0.90 12.47 14.37
N PHE A 134 -0.88 11.69 13.28
CA PHE A 134 -2.08 11.33 12.54
C PHE A 134 -2.83 10.18 13.25
N GLU A 135 -4.07 10.43 13.63
CA GLU A 135 -4.88 9.46 14.37
C GLU A 135 -5.72 8.60 13.43
N LYS A 136 -6.32 9.21 12.40
CA LYS A 136 -7.22 8.52 11.48
C LYS A 136 -6.56 8.26 10.14
N VAL A 137 -6.16 7.01 9.91
CA VAL A 137 -5.53 6.60 8.64
C VAL A 137 -6.30 5.52 7.90
N ALA A 138 -6.16 5.48 6.57
CA ALA A 138 -6.72 4.43 5.72
C ALA A 138 -5.71 3.86 4.72
N LEU A 139 -5.79 2.56 4.46
CA LEU A 139 -5.08 1.94 3.34
C LEU A 139 -5.80 2.27 2.02
N SER A 140 -5.04 2.71 1.03
CA SER A 140 -5.53 3.03 -0.31
C SER A 140 -4.68 2.32 -1.37
N THR A 141 -5.27 1.31 -2.02
CA THR A 141 -4.60 0.49 -3.03
C THR A 141 -5.61 -0.29 -3.89
N ASP A 142 -5.12 -1.09 -4.84
CA ASP A 142 -5.92 -1.91 -5.74
C ASP A 142 -6.81 -2.93 -4.99
N PRO A 143 -7.92 -3.39 -5.61
CA PRO A 143 -8.86 -4.33 -4.99
C PRO A 143 -8.23 -5.64 -4.51
N ILE A 144 -7.23 -6.17 -5.25
CA ILE A 144 -6.59 -7.45 -4.91
C ILE A 144 -5.76 -7.28 -3.64
N GLN A 145 -4.87 -6.28 -3.62
CA GLN A 145 -4.04 -5.99 -2.47
C GLN A 145 -4.88 -5.60 -1.25
N THR A 146 -5.96 -4.83 -1.43
CA THR A 146 -6.91 -4.50 -0.36
C THR A 146 -7.49 -5.75 0.30
N SER A 147 -7.91 -6.75 -0.48
CA SER A 147 -8.47 -8.00 0.05
C SER A 147 -7.46 -8.75 0.92
N TYR A 148 -6.22 -8.86 0.45
CA TYR A 148 -5.12 -9.48 1.20
C TYR A 148 -4.80 -8.70 2.49
N MET A 149 -4.69 -7.38 2.38
CA MET A 149 -4.28 -6.49 3.47
C MET A 149 -5.34 -6.28 4.54
N ARG A 150 -6.63 -6.31 4.18
CA ARG A 150 -7.72 -6.34 5.16
C ARG A 150 -7.55 -7.48 6.16
N ARG A 151 -7.12 -8.66 5.71
CA ARG A 151 -6.88 -9.81 6.61
C ARG A 151 -5.71 -9.55 7.55
N PHE A 152 -4.65 -8.91 7.07
CA PHE A 152 -3.50 -8.54 7.88
C PHE A 152 -3.88 -7.50 8.94
N ILE A 153 -4.55 -6.41 8.55
CA ILE A 153 -5.04 -5.34 9.43
C ILE A 153 -5.93 -5.93 10.53
N LYS A 154 -6.93 -6.75 10.16
CA LYS A 154 -7.81 -7.42 11.13
C LYS A 154 -7.07 -8.39 12.04
N ARG A 155 -6.10 -9.15 11.52
CA ARG A 155 -5.33 -10.11 12.32
C ARG A 155 -4.58 -9.43 13.44
N TYR A 156 -3.96 -8.28 13.16
CA TYR A 156 -3.16 -7.53 14.11
C TYR A 156 -3.90 -6.37 14.79
N GLU A 157 -5.21 -6.21 14.52
CA GLU A 157 -6.08 -5.21 15.14
C GLU A 157 -5.56 -3.78 15.00
N LEU A 158 -4.95 -3.50 13.84
CA LEU A 158 -4.47 -2.17 13.48
C LEU A 158 -5.67 -1.25 13.18
N PRO A 159 -5.73 -0.03 13.74
CA PRO A 159 -6.83 0.90 13.53
C PRO A 159 -6.68 1.63 12.19
N ILE A 160 -6.73 0.88 11.09
CA ILE A 160 -6.53 1.37 9.73
C ILE A 160 -7.82 1.16 8.93
N GLY A 161 -8.42 2.26 8.46
CA GLY A 161 -9.55 2.26 7.53
C GLY A 161 -9.18 1.75 6.14
N LEU A 162 -10.14 1.68 5.23
CA LEU A 162 -9.90 1.21 3.86
C LEU A 162 -10.56 2.15 2.86
N LEU A 163 -9.78 2.67 1.92
CA LEU A 163 -10.23 3.45 0.78
C LEU A 163 -9.69 2.84 -0.53
N PRO A 164 -10.09 1.60 -0.86
CA PRO A 164 -9.56 0.91 -2.03
C PRO A 164 -9.98 1.59 -3.32
N THR A 165 -9.20 1.36 -4.37
CA THR A 165 -9.50 1.87 -5.70
C THR A 165 -10.83 1.35 -6.23
N VAL A 166 -11.71 2.28 -6.62
CA VAL A 166 -12.92 1.97 -7.38
C VAL A 166 -12.59 2.04 -8.87
N ILE A 167 -12.57 0.87 -9.51
CA ILE A 167 -12.11 0.71 -10.90
C ILE A 167 -12.94 1.56 -11.87
N ASP A 168 -14.26 1.65 -11.67
CA ASP A 168 -15.13 2.43 -12.56
C ASP A 168 -14.90 3.94 -12.44
N THR A 169 -14.51 4.42 -11.25
CA THR A 169 -14.07 5.81 -11.07
C THR A 169 -12.76 6.07 -11.81
N ILE A 170 -11.76 5.19 -11.67
CA ILE A 170 -10.46 5.35 -12.36
C ILE A 170 -10.62 5.44 -13.87
N LYS A 171 -11.49 4.61 -14.46
CA LYS A 171 -11.68 4.55 -15.93
C LYS A 171 -12.12 5.88 -16.55
N VAL A 172 -12.72 6.77 -15.77
CA VAL A 172 -13.21 8.08 -16.24
C VAL A 172 -12.28 9.24 -15.85
N LEU A 173 -11.22 8.97 -15.09
CA LEU A 173 -10.22 9.99 -14.76
C LEU A 173 -9.27 10.21 -15.95
N ASN A 174 -8.74 11.44 -16.05
CA ASN A 174 -7.63 11.72 -16.95
C ASN A 174 -6.32 11.15 -16.35
N LEU A 175 -5.90 9.98 -16.83
CA LEU A 175 -4.73 9.26 -16.31
C LEU A 175 -3.45 9.61 -17.08
N TYR A 176 -3.05 10.88 -17.10
CA TYR A 176 -1.80 11.29 -17.74
C TYR A 176 -0.60 11.12 -16.82
N GLU A 177 0.56 10.78 -17.39
CA GLU A 177 1.84 10.68 -16.67
C GLU A 177 2.59 12.03 -16.77
N PRO A 178 2.65 12.85 -15.71
CA PRO A 178 3.41 14.09 -15.73
C PRO A 178 4.92 13.80 -15.75
N LYS A 179 5.72 14.76 -16.20
CA LYS A 179 7.18 14.68 -16.07
C LYS A 179 7.59 15.05 -14.65
N ILE A 180 8.54 14.32 -14.09
CA ILE A 180 9.10 14.57 -12.75
C ILE A 180 10.63 14.60 -12.79
N ASN A 181 11.23 15.25 -11.78
CA ASN A 181 12.64 15.11 -11.50
C ASN A 181 12.90 13.81 -10.70
N LEU A 182 13.83 12.98 -11.17
CA LEU A 182 14.22 11.72 -10.56
C LEU A 182 15.51 11.81 -9.72
N GLU A 183 16.22 12.94 -9.72
CA GLU A 183 17.55 13.10 -9.10
C GLU A 183 17.60 12.62 -7.64
N ASN A 184 16.55 12.90 -6.85
CA ASN A 184 16.50 12.57 -5.42
C ASN A 184 15.80 11.23 -5.12
N THR A 185 15.51 10.43 -6.14
CA THR A 185 14.71 9.21 -6.00
C THR A 185 15.54 7.94 -5.96
N THR A 186 16.85 7.98 -6.20
CA THR A 186 17.69 6.78 -6.25
C THR A 186 18.40 6.53 -4.92
N ARG A 187 18.68 5.25 -4.63
CA ARG A 187 19.49 4.81 -3.49
C ARG A 187 20.90 4.46 -3.94
N ALA A 188 21.89 5.15 -3.39
CA ALA A 188 23.29 4.80 -3.58
C ALA A 188 23.58 3.36 -3.11
N ASN A 189 24.45 2.65 -3.83
CA ASN A 189 24.83 1.26 -3.54
C ASN A 189 23.62 0.30 -3.49
N PHE A 190 22.65 0.50 -4.38
CA PHE A 190 21.46 -0.34 -4.44
C PHE A 190 21.81 -1.81 -4.69
N GLN A 191 21.19 -2.70 -3.89
CA GLN A 191 21.19 -4.13 -4.13
C GLN A 191 19.76 -4.66 -4.16
N LYS A 192 19.41 -5.32 -5.26
CA LYS A 192 18.07 -5.85 -5.49
C LYS A 192 17.69 -6.87 -4.44
N LEU A 193 16.45 -6.80 -3.95
CA LEU A 193 15.97 -7.71 -2.91
C LEU A 193 16.02 -9.19 -3.35
N SER A 194 15.78 -9.49 -4.63
CA SER A 194 15.88 -10.86 -5.15
C SER A 194 17.27 -11.46 -5.09
N ASP A 195 18.30 -10.61 -4.98
CA ASP A 195 19.69 -11.04 -4.95
C ASP A 195 20.14 -11.26 -3.49
N ARG A 196 19.44 -10.63 -2.54
CA ARG A 196 19.64 -10.79 -1.09
C ARG A 196 18.78 -11.89 -0.48
N GLU A 197 17.62 -12.17 -1.07
CA GLU A 197 16.63 -13.09 -0.53
C GLU A 197 16.06 -14.08 -1.57
N ASN A 198 15.95 -15.35 -1.16
CA ASN A 198 15.26 -16.35 -1.96
C ASN A 198 13.73 -16.22 -1.88
N PHE A 199 13.02 -16.96 -2.74
CA PHE A 199 11.56 -16.93 -2.81
C PHE A 199 10.87 -17.17 -1.45
N PHE A 200 11.32 -18.15 -0.66
CA PHE A 200 10.72 -18.47 0.64
C PHE A 200 10.95 -17.36 1.66
N GLN A 201 12.11 -16.71 1.65
CA GLN A 201 12.39 -15.56 2.49
C GLN A 201 11.47 -14.40 2.13
N ARG A 202 11.37 -14.06 0.84
CA ARG A 202 10.47 -12.99 0.37
C ARG A 202 9.00 -13.26 0.70
N PHE A 203 8.55 -14.51 0.54
CA PHE A 203 7.20 -14.90 0.91
C PHE A 203 6.94 -14.75 2.41
N LYS A 204 7.90 -15.15 3.28
CA LYS A 204 7.82 -14.93 4.73
C LYS A 204 7.76 -13.43 5.07
N GLY A 205 8.57 -12.61 4.40
CA GLY A 205 8.54 -11.15 4.52
C GLY A 205 7.17 -10.58 4.16
N THR A 206 6.61 -10.96 3.01
CA THR A 206 5.26 -10.59 2.58
C THR A 206 4.20 -10.95 3.62
N MET A 207 4.33 -12.10 4.29
CA MET A 207 3.43 -12.54 5.37
C MET A 207 3.64 -11.82 6.72
N GLY A 208 4.54 -10.83 6.78
CA GLY A 208 4.80 -9.98 7.93
C GLY A 208 5.78 -10.59 8.93
N LYS A 209 6.59 -11.58 8.52
CA LYS A 209 7.56 -12.22 9.42
C LYS A 209 8.75 -11.32 9.76
N TYR A 210 9.06 -10.35 8.90
CA TYR A 210 10.23 -9.48 9.07
C TYR A 210 9.93 -8.11 9.65
N ILE A 211 8.65 -7.80 9.86
CA ILE A 211 8.22 -6.58 10.54
C ILE A 211 8.89 -6.48 11.92
N VAL A 212 9.53 -5.34 12.15
CA VAL A 212 9.95 -4.89 13.48
C VAL A 212 8.78 -4.12 14.09
N TRP A 213 8.16 -4.70 15.11
CA TRP A 213 6.95 -4.16 15.74
C TRP A 213 7.29 -3.23 16.90
N HIS A 214 6.49 -2.19 17.15
CA HIS A 214 6.41 -1.55 18.45
C HIS A 214 5.51 -2.40 19.34
N GLU A 215 5.98 -2.71 20.56
CA GLU A 215 5.26 -3.60 21.47
C GLU A 215 3.84 -3.09 21.78
N GLU A 216 3.67 -1.78 21.91
CA GLU A 216 2.38 -1.10 22.13
C GLU A 216 1.33 -1.37 21.04
N ASP A 217 1.74 -1.70 19.81
CA ASP A 217 0.80 -1.98 18.71
C ASP A 217 0.35 -3.46 18.68
N LEU A 218 0.99 -4.33 19.47
CA LEU A 218 0.66 -5.76 19.54
C LEU A 218 -0.33 -6.05 20.68
N LYS A 219 -1.62 -5.93 20.40
CA LYS A 219 -2.70 -6.10 21.40
C LYS A 219 -2.82 -7.50 22.04
N LYS A 220 -2.34 -8.56 21.36
CA LYS A 220 -2.48 -9.95 21.83
C LYS A 220 -1.15 -10.50 22.33
N LYS A 221 -1.15 -11.07 23.55
CA LYS A 221 0.02 -11.78 24.14
C LYS A 221 0.66 -12.80 23.19
N LYS A 222 -0.15 -13.51 22.39
CA LYS A 222 0.37 -14.47 21.40
C LYS A 222 1.21 -13.82 20.29
N HIS A 223 0.90 -12.58 19.90
CA HIS A 223 1.67 -11.85 18.89
C HIS A 223 2.94 -11.28 19.51
N ILE A 224 2.87 -10.73 20.72
CA ILE A 224 4.05 -10.29 21.49
C ILE A 224 5.05 -11.45 21.60
N ARG A 225 4.61 -12.63 22.06
CA ARG A 225 5.45 -13.83 22.13
C ARG A 225 6.04 -14.26 20.78
N LYS A 226 5.24 -14.17 19.72
CA LYS A 226 5.66 -14.56 18.36
C LYS A 226 6.76 -13.65 17.80
N PHE A 227 6.75 -12.36 18.16
CA PHE A 227 7.65 -11.35 17.63
C PHE A 227 8.62 -10.78 18.66
N LYS A 228 8.80 -11.45 19.81
CA LYS A 228 9.63 -10.99 20.93
C LYS A 228 11.06 -10.54 20.55
N ASP A 229 11.64 -11.16 19.53
CA ASP A 229 13.01 -10.86 19.05
C ASP A 229 13.01 -9.78 17.95
N ARG A 230 11.85 -9.18 17.68
CA ARG A 230 11.59 -8.18 16.63
C ARG A 230 10.60 -7.13 17.15
N THR A 231 10.72 -6.76 18.42
CA THR A 231 9.92 -5.71 19.05
C THR A 231 10.79 -4.58 19.57
N ILE A 232 10.34 -3.35 19.36
CA ILE A 232 10.85 -2.13 19.97
C ILE A 232 10.07 -1.92 21.28
N PRO A 233 10.73 -1.91 22.44
CA PRO A 233 10.07 -1.70 23.74
C PRO A 233 9.43 -0.31 23.83
N SER A 234 8.28 -0.19 24.48
CA SER A 234 7.60 1.10 24.67
C SER A 234 8.44 2.15 25.42
N SER A 235 9.42 1.73 26.24
CA SER A 235 10.33 2.62 26.96
C SER A 235 11.44 3.24 26.11
N SER A 236 11.65 2.75 24.88
CA SER A 236 12.69 3.23 23.96
C SER A 236 12.23 4.33 23.02
N VAL A 237 10.95 4.72 23.08
CA VAL A 237 10.43 5.91 22.39
C VAL A 237 10.77 7.12 23.24
N SER A 238 12.01 7.60 23.12
CA SER A 238 12.34 8.94 23.60
C SER A 238 11.45 9.93 22.86
N LYS A 239 10.64 10.66 23.62
CA LYS A 239 10.03 11.91 23.17
C LYS A 239 11.18 12.88 22.94
N GLU A 240 11.83 12.82 21.79
CA GLU A 240 12.62 13.96 21.33
C GLU A 240 11.67 14.92 20.59
N PRO A 241 11.70 16.22 20.96
CA PRO A 241 10.80 17.24 20.44
C PRO A 241 11.05 17.57 18.97
#